data_AF-A0A178ZP84-F1
#
_entry.id   AF-A0A178ZP84-F1
#
_cell.length_a   1.000
_cell.length_b   1.000
_cell.length_c   1.000
_cell.angle_alpha   90.00
_cell.angle_beta   90.00
_cell.angle_gamma   90.00
#
_symmetry.space_group_name_H-M   'P 1'
#
loop_
_entity.id
_entity.type
_entity.pdbx_description
1 polymer ?
#
loop_
_entity_poly.entity_id
_entity_poly.type
_entity_poly.pdbx_seq_one_letter_code
_entity_poly.pdbx_strand_id
1 'polypeptide(L)'
;MDNFERRFGADYTAVHAAWWRMVNRTNWVRVDLSINCLFLFLNTLEDGPLAFESPTAYNRRLHRNWEQYVDQCNVVGRVQEGRESRHHAGQVERTNDRDYEVEERRYRTMESAANRLQKEAKGYLDSLRAMTASQMRIAETIDAFYGDAGTRDGVSRSYKQAVEDLDAETIKALDGPYRATVLEPISRFCAYFPDINECIKKRNNKLLDYDSMRSKVKKLVEKPDKDVTKLPRAEKEAEMAKQAYEQLNEQLFTELPQLIDLRVPYLDPSFEALVKIQLRFCAEAYSRMAQVQQYLDPETREQYARGDLDNRVEQVLSEIRDLTIAGTV
;
A
#
# COMPACT_ATOMS: atom_id res chain seq x y z
N MET A 1 25.48 15.20 -7.80
CA MET A 1 24.01 15.42 -7.83
C MET A 1 23.48 14.56 -8.94
N ASP A 2 23.02 13.38 -8.54
CA ASP A 2 22.90 12.22 -9.40
C ASP A 2 21.66 12.27 -10.30
N ASN A 3 21.73 11.60 -11.44
CA ASN A 3 20.66 11.55 -12.46
C ASN A 3 19.32 11.02 -11.88
N PHE A 4 19.39 10.35 -10.71
CA PHE A 4 18.28 9.76 -9.96
C PHE A 4 17.38 10.81 -9.26
N GLU A 5 17.93 11.76 -8.49
CA GLU A 5 17.13 12.80 -7.81
C GLU A 5 16.33 13.66 -8.80
N ARG A 6 16.92 13.94 -9.97
CA ARG A 6 16.27 14.71 -11.05
C ARG A 6 15.05 13.99 -11.64
N ARG A 7 15.07 12.66 -11.70
CA ARG A 7 14.01 11.85 -12.31
C ARG A 7 12.82 11.66 -11.36
N PHE A 8 13.08 11.54 -10.05
CA PHE A 8 12.06 11.25 -9.03
C PHE A 8 11.56 12.48 -8.26
N GLY A 9 12.37 13.54 -8.12
CA GLY A 9 11.88 14.82 -7.61
C GLY A 9 10.80 15.43 -8.51
N ALA A 10 10.85 15.15 -9.82
CA ALA A 10 9.81 15.51 -10.76
C ALA A 10 8.50 14.76 -10.49
N ASP A 11 8.56 13.46 -10.15
CA ASP A 11 7.37 12.65 -9.84
C ASP A 11 6.75 13.05 -8.49
N TYR A 12 7.57 13.30 -7.45
CA TYR A 12 7.09 13.89 -6.19
C TYR A 12 6.36 15.22 -6.42
N THR A 13 7.01 16.12 -7.17
CA THR A 13 6.43 17.42 -7.53
C THR A 13 5.18 17.25 -8.39
N ALA A 14 5.14 16.25 -9.27
CA ALA A 14 4.00 15.99 -10.15
C ALA A 14 2.79 15.45 -9.39
N VAL A 15 2.98 14.51 -8.45
CA VAL A 15 1.91 13.99 -7.58
C VAL A 15 1.37 15.10 -6.68
N HIS A 16 2.26 15.85 -6.03
CA HIS A 16 1.88 16.95 -5.17
C HIS A 16 1.23 18.11 -5.98
N ALA A 17 1.72 18.42 -7.17
CA ALA A 17 1.12 19.41 -8.07
C ALA A 17 -0.19 18.92 -8.70
N ALA A 18 -0.38 17.62 -8.94
CA ALA A 18 -1.63 17.05 -9.40
C ALA A 18 -2.69 17.18 -8.30
N TRP A 19 -2.32 16.87 -7.06
CA TRP A 19 -3.15 17.11 -5.88
C TRP A 19 -3.48 18.60 -5.69
N TRP A 20 -2.48 19.49 -5.69
CA TRP A 20 -2.72 20.94 -5.54
C TRP A 20 -3.53 21.54 -6.69
N ARG A 21 -3.33 21.10 -7.93
CA ARG A 21 -4.17 21.52 -9.07
C ARG A 21 -5.62 21.12 -8.91
N MET A 22 -5.88 19.97 -8.26
CA MET A 22 -7.22 19.53 -7.92
C MET A 22 -7.80 20.35 -6.77
N VAL A 23 -7.08 20.48 -5.64
CA VAL A 23 -7.51 21.27 -4.46
C VAL A 23 -7.85 22.72 -4.84
N ASN A 24 -7.03 23.34 -5.69
CA ASN A 24 -7.25 24.71 -6.16
C ASN A 24 -8.43 24.84 -7.15
N ARG A 25 -8.85 23.77 -7.82
CA ARG A 25 -10.04 23.78 -8.71
C ARG A 25 -11.34 23.54 -7.95
N THR A 26 -11.28 22.90 -6.78
CA THR A 26 -12.48 22.53 -6.01
C THR A 26 -12.79 23.47 -4.84
N ASN A 27 -11.99 24.52 -4.61
CA ASN A 27 -12.19 25.55 -3.57
C ASN A 27 -12.20 25.00 -2.13
N TRP A 28 -11.24 24.11 -1.80
CA TRP A 28 -11.14 23.49 -0.46
C TRP A 28 -9.91 23.94 0.35
N VAL A 29 -10.13 24.06 1.67
CA VAL A 29 -9.23 24.65 2.68
C VAL A 29 -7.89 23.90 2.79
N ARG A 30 -6.82 24.70 2.91
CA ARG A 30 -5.46 24.27 3.22
C ARG A 30 -5.41 23.56 4.57
N VAL A 31 -5.34 22.23 4.56
CA VAL A 31 -4.85 21.47 5.70
C VAL A 31 -3.46 20.96 5.34
N ASP A 32 -2.44 21.69 5.82
CA ASP A 32 -1.06 21.23 5.82
C ASP A 32 -0.97 20.03 6.79
N LEU A 33 -0.85 18.82 6.25
CA LEU A 33 -0.54 17.63 7.04
C LEU A 33 0.60 16.88 6.35
N SER A 34 1.82 17.33 6.62
CA SER A 34 3.04 16.53 6.44
C SER A 34 3.10 15.50 7.58
N ILE A 35 2.32 14.42 7.48
CA ILE A 35 2.34 13.33 8.45
C ILE A 35 2.44 12.02 7.67
N ASN A 36 3.26 11.07 8.14
CA ASN A 36 3.34 9.74 7.56
C ASN A 36 2.04 8.96 7.87
N CYS A 37 1.04 9.17 7.02
CA CYS A 37 -0.33 8.75 7.23
C CYS A 37 -0.53 7.23 7.11
N LEU A 38 0.41 6.49 6.52
CA LEU A 38 0.26 5.05 6.27
C LEU A 38 0.35 4.20 7.54
N PHE A 39 1.30 4.52 8.43
CA PHE A 39 1.44 3.83 9.71
C PHE A 39 0.26 4.13 10.63
N LEU A 40 -0.23 5.37 10.59
CA LEU A 40 -1.38 5.81 11.37
C LEU A 40 -2.66 5.12 10.91
N PHE A 41 -2.86 4.99 9.59
CA PHE A 41 -4.02 4.34 8.99
C PHE A 41 -4.06 2.82 9.23
N LEU A 42 -2.92 2.12 9.14
CA LEU A 42 -2.87 0.67 9.39
C LEU A 42 -3.11 0.32 10.87
N ASN A 43 -2.55 1.09 11.81
CA ASN A 43 -2.78 0.84 13.24
C ASN A 43 -4.19 1.27 13.69
N THR A 44 -4.81 2.29 13.07
CA THR A 44 -6.22 2.60 13.35
C THR A 44 -7.20 1.60 12.73
N LEU A 45 -6.82 0.92 11.65
CA LEU A 45 -7.62 -0.15 11.06
C LEU A 45 -7.49 -1.48 11.82
N GLU A 46 -6.30 -1.85 12.31
CA GLU A 46 -6.10 -3.08 13.11
C GLU A 46 -6.77 -3.00 14.49
N ASP A 47 -6.80 -1.82 15.12
CA ASP A 47 -7.53 -1.59 16.38
C ASP A 47 -9.07 -1.57 16.19
N GLY A 48 -9.54 -1.52 14.94
CA GLY A 48 -10.96 -1.40 14.59
C GLY A 48 -11.59 -0.05 14.95
N PRO A 49 -12.79 0.28 14.42
CA PRO A 49 -13.53 1.44 14.88
C PRO A 49 -14.01 1.19 16.31
N LEU A 50 -13.37 1.82 17.29
CA LEU A 50 -13.96 1.97 18.62
C LEU A 50 -15.10 2.98 18.48
N ALA A 51 -16.33 2.49 18.51
CA ALA A 51 -17.49 3.35 18.70
C ALA A 51 -17.23 4.22 19.95
N PHE A 52 -17.30 5.55 19.80
CA PHE A 52 -17.17 6.55 20.87
C PHE A 52 -15.76 6.94 21.36
N GLU A 53 -14.80 7.14 20.46
CA GLU A 53 -13.55 7.82 20.84
C GLU A 53 -13.69 9.36 20.80
N SER A 54 -13.29 10.05 21.89
CA SER A 54 -13.23 11.51 21.91
C SER A 54 -12.03 12.07 21.12
N PRO A 55 -12.08 13.30 20.57
CA PRO A 55 -10.97 13.88 19.80
C PRO A 55 -9.62 13.87 20.54
N THR A 56 -9.63 14.04 21.86
CA THR A 56 -8.43 13.98 22.71
C THR A 56 -7.89 12.56 22.89
N ALA A 57 -8.76 11.54 22.87
CA ALA A 57 -8.36 10.14 22.91
C ALA A 57 -7.78 9.72 21.54
N TYR A 58 -8.42 10.15 20.45
CA TYR A 58 -7.95 9.96 19.07
C TYR A 58 -6.55 10.55 18.87
N ASN A 59 -6.34 11.80 19.27
CA ASN A 59 -5.03 12.45 19.18
C ASN A 59 -3.94 11.78 20.04
N ARG A 60 -4.30 11.23 21.21
CA ARG A 60 -3.35 10.47 22.05
C ARG A 60 -3.01 9.11 21.42
N ARG A 61 -3.96 8.43 20.78
CA ARG A 61 -3.70 7.18 20.06
C ARG A 61 -2.82 7.42 18.84
N LEU A 62 -3.09 8.49 18.08
CA LEU A 62 -2.23 9.00 17.01
C LEU A 62 -0.77 9.20 17.47
N HIS A 63 -0.57 9.88 18.61
CA HIS A 63 0.77 10.16 19.13
C HIS A 63 1.53 8.89 19.57
N ARG A 64 0.85 7.92 20.19
CA ARG A 64 1.46 6.64 20.57
C ARG A 64 1.88 5.81 19.36
N ASN A 65 1.05 5.79 18.31
CA ASN A 65 1.36 5.08 17.07
C ASN A 65 2.56 5.77 16.38
N TRP A 66 2.61 7.10 16.37
CA TRP A 66 3.77 7.84 15.89
C TRP A 66 5.07 7.47 16.63
N GLU A 67 5.05 7.38 17.96
CA GLU A 67 6.23 6.97 18.75
C GLU A 67 6.70 5.54 18.42
N GLN A 68 5.77 4.59 18.21
CA GLN A 68 6.12 3.23 17.79
C GLN A 68 6.75 3.17 16.40
N TYR A 69 6.27 3.98 15.45
CA TYR A 69 6.87 4.10 14.12
C TYR A 69 8.32 4.60 14.18
N VAL A 70 8.56 5.65 14.96
CA VAL A 70 9.90 6.21 15.19
C VAL A 70 10.84 5.15 15.78
N ASP A 71 10.33 4.29 16.66
CA ASP A 71 11.12 3.21 17.25
C ASP A 71 11.39 2.06 16.25
N GLN A 72 10.43 1.70 15.40
CA GLN A 72 10.59 0.66 14.36
C GLN A 72 11.57 1.07 13.25
N CYS A 73 11.64 2.34 12.88
CA CYS A 73 12.67 2.86 11.97
C CYS A 73 14.10 2.64 12.52
N ASN A 74 14.27 2.58 13.83
CA ASN A 74 15.55 2.26 14.48
C ASN A 74 15.84 0.74 14.56
N VAL A 75 14.83 -0.12 14.38
CA VAL A 75 14.97 -1.59 14.47
C VAL A 75 15.31 -2.23 13.12
N VAL A 76 14.90 -1.65 11.99
CA VAL A 76 15.22 -2.18 10.64
C VAL A 76 16.74 -2.24 10.37
N GLY A 77 17.54 -1.48 11.14
CA GLY A 77 19.01 -1.56 11.13
C GLY A 77 19.63 -2.71 11.94
N ARG A 78 18.87 -3.58 12.62
CA ARG A 78 19.44 -4.59 13.56
C ARG A 78 18.92 -6.03 13.47
N VAL A 79 18.14 -6.42 12.46
CA VAL A 79 17.55 -7.78 12.44
C VAL A 79 17.91 -8.55 11.17
N GLN A 80 19.11 -9.17 11.18
CA GLN A 80 19.35 -10.60 10.85
C GLN A 80 20.85 -10.91 10.72
N GLU A 81 21.61 -10.78 11.80
CA GLU A 81 22.80 -11.62 12.01
C GLU A 81 22.33 -12.93 12.67
N GLY A 82 22.63 -14.06 12.04
CA GLY A 82 22.49 -15.37 12.68
C GLY A 82 21.33 -16.22 12.18
N ARG A 83 21.49 -16.82 11.00
CA ARG A 83 20.96 -18.17 10.72
C ARG A 83 21.76 -18.81 9.59
N GLU A 84 22.82 -19.52 9.97
CA GLU A 84 23.50 -20.44 9.05
C GLU A 84 22.59 -21.64 8.76
N SER A 85 22.46 -22.00 7.49
CA SER A 85 21.80 -23.25 7.07
C SER A 85 22.65 -24.01 6.05
N ARG A 86 23.02 -25.20 6.52
CA ARG A 86 23.65 -26.40 5.95
C ARG A 86 23.91 -26.48 4.44
N HIS A 87 25.14 -26.90 4.14
CA HIS A 87 25.65 -27.34 2.86
C HIS A 87 24.82 -28.47 2.23
N HIS A 88 24.62 -28.40 0.92
CA HIS A 88 24.27 -29.54 0.07
C HIS A 88 25.45 -29.85 -0.84
N ALA A 89 25.95 -31.08 -0.73
CA ALA A 89 27.08 -31.58 -1.50
C ALA A 89 26.64 -31.96 -2.92
N GLY A 90 27.32 -31.42 -3.92
CA GLY A 90 27.17 -31.85 -5.30
C GLY A 90 27.52 -30.77 -6.33
N GLN A 91 28.71 -30.90 -6.92
CA GLN A 91 29.18 -30.27 -8.16
C GLN A 91 29.43 -28.74 -8.19
N VAL A 92 30.68 -28.42 -8.59
CA VAL A 92 31.27 -27.10 -8.84
C VAL A 92 31.46 -26.26 -7.57
N GLU A 93 32.69 -25.81 -7.35
CA GLU A 93 33.05 -24.86 -6.29
C GLU A 93 32.27 -23.57 -6.58
N ARG A 94 31.24 -23.28 -5.78
CA ARG A 94 30.34 -22.13 -6.00
C ARG A 94 30.96 -20.87 -5.47
N THR A 95 30.86 -19.79 -6.24
CA THR A 95 31.14 -18.44 -5.72
C THR A 95 30.05 -18.05 -4.71
N ASN A 96 30.44 -17.45 -3.58
CA ASN A 96 29.57 -17.13 -2.44
C ASN A 96 29.55 -15.61 -2.24
N ASP A 97 28.47 -14.94 -2.68
CA ASP A 97 28.33 -13.49 -2.62
C ASP A 97 27.31 -13.09 -1.55
N ARG A 98 27.62 -13.39 -0.29
CA ARG A 98 26.72 -13.16 0.86
C ARG A 98 26.13 -11.75 0.91
N ASP A 99 26.95 -10.73 0.65
CA ASP A 99 26.50 -9.34 0.76
C ASP A 99 25.50 -8.98 -0.35
N TYR A 100 25.72 -9.47 -1.58
CA TYR A 100 24.75 -9.33 -2.67
C TYR A 100 23.45 -10.10 -2.38
N GLU A 101 23.54 -11.32 -1.84
CA GLU A 101 22.37 -12.13 -1.50
C GLU A 101 21.46 -11.44 -0.47
N VAL A 102 22.04 -10.71 0.48
CA VAL A 102 21.29 -9.89 1.44
C VAL A 102 20.53 -8.78 0.72
N GLU A 103 21.19 -8.04 -0.17
CA GLU A 103 20.54 -6.95 -0.91
C GLU A 103 19.48 -7.44 -1.90
N GLU A 104 19.72 -8.56 -2.59
CA GLU A 104 18.69 -9.19 -3.42
C GLU A 104 17.48 -9.58 -2.57
N ARG A 105 17.68 -10.19 -1.39
CA ARG A 105 16.57 -10.58 -0.51
C ARG A 105 15.78 -9.37 -0.01
N ARG A 106 16.44 -8.26 0.31
CA ARG A 106 15.76 -6.99 0.67
C ARG A 106 14.93 -6.47 -0.50
N TYR A 107 15.49 -6.47 -1.71
CA TYR A 107 14.79 -6.09 -2.94
C TYR A 107 13.55 -6.97 -3.19
N ARG A 108 13.67 -8.30 -3.13
CA ARG A 108 12.54 -9.24 -3.30
C ARG A 108 11.41 -8.99 -2.30
N THR A 109 11.77 -8.67 -1.06
CA THR A 109 10.80 -8.32 -0.02
C THR A 109 10.01 -7.07 -0.40
N MET A 110 10.70 -6.02 -0.83
CA MET A 110 10.08 -4.77 -1.29
C MET A 110 9.22 -4.98 -2.54
N GLU A 111 9.73 -5.71 -3.53
CA GLU A 111 9.03 -6.05 -4.77
C GLU A 111 7.69 -6.75 -4.48
N SER A 112 7.70 -7.75 -3.60
CA SER A 112 6.49 -8.48 -3.20
C SER A 112 5.47 -7.55 -2.52
N ALA A 113 5.93 -6.71 -1.58
CA ALA A 113 5.07 -5.76 -0.88
C ALA A 113 4.46 -4.71 -1.83
N ALA A 114 5.26 -4.17 -2.75
CA ALA A 114 4.82 -3.17 -3.72
C ALA A 114 3.82 -3.75 -4.75
N ASN A 115 4.04 -4.98 -5.23
CA ASN A 115 3.08 -5.66 -6.10
C ASN A 115 1.75 -5.95 -5.39
N ARG A 116 1.80 -6.34 -4.11
CA ARG A 116 0.59 -6.49 -3.29
C ARG A 116 -0.12 -5.16 -3.14
N LEU A 117 0.60 -4.09 -2.81
CA LEU A 117 0.07 -2.73 -2.72
C LEU A 117 -0.62 -2.31 -4.03
N GLN A 118 -0.01 -2.55 -5.19
CA GLN A 118 -0.62 -2.24 -6.49
C GLN A 118 -1.95 -2.98 -6.70
N LYS A 119 -2.01 -4.26 -6.30
CA LYS A 119 -3.25 -5.05 -6.40
C LYS A 119 -4.36 -4.48 -5.53
N GLU A 120 -4.06 -4.20 -4.25
CA GLU A 120 -5.04 -3.62 -3.32
C GLU A 120 -5.47 -2.21 -3.77
N ALA A 121 -4.53 -1.39 -4.24
CA ALA A 121 -4.81 -0.05 -4.75
C ALA A 121 -5.73 -0.09 -5.98
N LYS A 122 -5.67 -1.13 -6.83
CA LYS A 122 -6.64 -1.30 -7.93
C LYS A 122 -8.06 -1.58 -7.42
N GLY A 123 -8.20 -2.39 -6.37
CA GLY A 123 -9.51 -2.80 -5.83
C GLY A 123 -10.18 -1.78 -4.90
N TYR A 124 -9.44 -0.76 -4.43
CA TYR A 124 -9.96 0.20 -3.45
C TYR A 124 -11.17 1.01 -3.96
N LEU A 125 -11.09 1.59 -5.17
CA LEU A 125 -12.21 2.36 -5.74
C LEU A 125 -13.43 1.48 -6.00
N ASP A 126 -13.23 0.22 -6.40
CA ASP A 126 -14.33 -0.72 -6.61
C ASP A 126 -14.98 -1.10 -5.28
N SER A 127 -14.20 -1.20 -4.20
CA SER A 127 -14.72 -1.40 -2.85
C SER A 127 -15.55 -0.19 -2.38
N LEU A 128 -15.09 1.03 -2.64
CA LEU A 128 -15.85 2.26 -2.34
C LEU A 128 -17.18 2.29 -3.12
N ARG A 129 -17.16 1.98 -4.41
CA ARG A 129 -18.38 1.89 -5.25
C ARG A 129 -19.33 0.81 -4.78
N ALA A 130 -18.82 -0.35 -4.40
CA ALA A 130 -19.64 -1.45 -3.89
C ALA A 130 -20.32 -1.07 -2.57
N MET A 131 -19.60 -0.34 -1.71
CA MET A 131 -20.12 0.19 -0.45
C MET A 131 -21.23 1.22 -0.70
N THR A 132 -21.01 2.23 -1.55
CA THR A 132 -22.04 3.25 -1.84
C THR A 132 -23.24 2.66 -2.56
N ALA A 133 -23.05 1.72 -3.49
CA ALA A 133 -24.15 0.98 -4.10
C ALA A 133 -24.96 0.16 -3.08
N SER A 134 -24.32 -0.36 -2.03
CA SER A 134 -25.02 -1.06 -0.94
C SER A 134 -25.79 -0.09 -0.06
N GLN A 135 -25.21 1.07 0.26
CA GLN A 135 -25.89 2.15 0.98
C GLN A 135 -27.12 2.64 0.21
N MET A 136 -27.02 2.74 -1.12
CA MET A 136 -28.13 3.13 -2.00
C MET A 136 -29.30 2.15 -1.89
N ARG A 137 -29.04 0.84 -1.98
CA ARG A 137 -30.09 -0.20 -1.81
C ARG A 137 -30.76 -0.14 -0.44
N ILE A 138 -30.00 0.14 0.63
CA ILE A 138 -30.55 0.33 1.97
C ILE A 138 -31.46 1.56 1.97
N ALA A 139 -31.02 2.67 1.39
CA ALA A 139 -31.79 3.90 1.34
C ALA A 139 -33.09 3.75 0.53
N GLU A 140 -33.05 3.04 -0.62
CA GLU A 140 -34.23 2.68 -1.39
C GLU A 140 -35.22 1.82 -0.59
N THR A 141 -34.71 0.87 0.19
CA THR A 141 -35.53 0.02 1.05
C THR A 141 -36.21 0.84 2.15
N ILE A 142 -35.47 1.70 2.84
CA ILE A 142 -36.02 2.60 3.87
C ILE A 142 -37.08 3.52 3.26
N ASP A 143 -36.81 4.11 2.10
CA ASP A 143 -37.76 4.96 1.38
C ASP A 143 -39.02 4.19 0.94
N ALA A 144 -38.92 2.92 0.55
CA ALA A 144 -40.08 2.10 0.19
C ALA A 144 -41.01 1.84 1.40
N PHE A 145 -40.46 1.61 2.60
CA PHE A 145 -41.26 1.38 3.81
C PHE A 145 -41.82 2.67 4.42
N TYR A 146 -41.02 3.74 4.44
CA TYR A 146 -41.34 4.95 5.19
C TYR A 146 -41.72 6.15 4.31
N GLY A 147 -41.39 6.15 3.01
CA GLY A 147 -41.54 7.29 2.11
C GLY A 147 -42.96 7.57 1.63
N ASP A 148 -43.60 6.63 0.94
CA ASP A 148 -44.97 6.81 0.39
C ASP A 148 -46.04 5.98 1.12
N ALA A 149 -45.66 4.98 1.92
CA ALA A 149 -46.57 4.03 2.55
C ALA A 149 -46.75 4.20 4.08
N GLY A 150 -45.89 4.94 4.78
CA GLY A 150 -45.77 4.83 6.25
C GLY A 150 -45.77 6.14 7.05
N THR A 151 -44.94 7.12 6.71
CA THR A 151 -44.78 8.35 7.51
C THR A 151 -44.59 9.58 6.62
N ARG A 152 -45.32 10.66 6.90
CA ARG A 152 -45.19 11.96 6.19
C ARG A 152 -43.91 12.73 6.57
N ASP A 153 -42.86 12.03 7.03
CA ASP A 153 -41.76 12.64 7.77
C ASP A 153 -40.67 13.29 6.91
N GLY A 154 -40.59 12.97 5.61
CA GLY A 154 -39.57 13.52 4.71
C GLY A 154 -38.14 13.09 5.02
N VAL A 155 -37.92 12.35 6.12
CA VAL A 155 -36.61 11.87 6.60
C VAL A 155 -36.10 10.77 5.69
N SER A 156 -36.95 9.80 5.34
CA SER A 156 -36.57 8.68 4.45
C SER A 156 -36.16 9.17 3.06
N ARG A 157 -36.93 10.11 2.49
CA ARG A 157 -36.63 10.73 1.19
C ARG A 157 -35.34 11.57 1.27
N SER A 158 -35.16 12.35 2.33
CA SER A 158 -33.92 13.11 2.52
C SER A 158 -32.69 12.20 2.69
N TYR A 159 -32.82 11.08 3.40
CA TYR A 159 -31.75 10.12 3.56
C TYR A 159 -31.35 9.50 2.22
N LYS A 160 -32.33 9.08 1.42
CA LYS A 160 -32.11 8.58 0.06
C LYS A 160 -31.42 9.60 -0.83
N GLN A 161 -31.89 10.85 -0.84
CA GLN A 161 -31.25 11.92 -1.59
C GLN A 161 -29.79 12.13 -1.14
N ALA A 162 -29.52 12.13 0.17
CA ALA A 162 -28.18 12.30 0.70
C ALA A 162 -27.22 11.17 0.26
N VAL A 163 -27.72 9.93 0.14
CA VAL A 163 -26.96 8.78 -0.38
C VAL A 163 -26.76 8.86 -1.89
N GLU A 164 -27.79 9.27 -2.65
CA GLU A 164 -27.69 9.50 -4.10
C GLU A 164 -26.64 10.56 -4.43
N ASP A 165 -26.64 11.68 -3.71
CA ASP A 165 -25.67 12.76 -3.95
C ASP A 165 -24.25 12.35 -3.52
N LEU A 166 -24.12 11.54 -2.45
CA LEU A 166 -22.84 10.97 -2.05
C LEU A 166 -22.24 10.11 -3.17
N ASP A 167 -23.03 9.23 -3.78
CA ASP A 167 -22.57 8.37 -4.87
C ASP A 167 -22.27 9.18 -6.15
N ALA A 168 -23.19 10.05 -6.57
CA ALA A 168 -23.11 10.77 -7.84
C ALA A 168 -22.01 11.83 -7.86
N GLU A 169 -21.80 12.54 -6.75
CA GLU A 169 -20.87 13.67 -6.69
C GLU A 169 -19.53 13.29 -6.07
N THR A 170 -19.56 12.58 -4.93
CA THR A 170 -18.35 12.37 -4.11
C THR A 170 -17.47 11.28 -4.72
N ILE A 171 -18.02 10.10 -4.98
CA ILE A 171 -17.24 8.98 -5.56
C ILE A 171 -16.69 9.35 -6.94
N LYS A 172 -17.52 9.98 -7.78
CA LYS A 172 -17.11 10.42 -9.12
C LYS A 172 -16.02 11.49 -9.07
N ALA A 173 -16.07 12.40 -8.10
CA ALA A 173 -15.03 13.41 -7.91
C ALA A 173 -13.72 12.84 -7.34
N LEU A 174 -13.75 11.67 -6.71
CA LEU A 174 -12.56 11.01 -6.14
C LEU A 174 -11.84 10.08 -7.11
N ASP A 175 -12.51 9.54 -8.15
CA ASP A 175 -11.89 8.58 -9.09
C ASP A 175 -10.65 9.15 -9.79
N GLY A 176 -10.79 10.33 -10.42
CA GLY A 176 -9.68 10.98 -11.14
C GLY A 176 -8.46 11.26 -10.24
N PRO A 177 -8.64 11.94 -9.10
CA PRO A 177 -7.59 12.15 -8.11
C PRO A 177 -6.93 10.85 -7.66
N TYR A 178 -7.71 9.86 -7.25
CA TYR A 178 -7.19 8.57 -6.79
C TYR A 178 -6.33 7.90 -7.87
N ARG A 179 -6.80 7.90 -9.12
CA ARG A 179 -6.04 7.33 -10.24
C ARG A 179 -4.70 8.03 -10.41
N ALA A 180 -4.70 9.36 -10.44
CA ALA A 180 -3.52 10.17 -10.73
C ALA A 180 -2.50 10.19 -9.58
N THR A 181 -2.96 10.19 -8.32
CA THR A 181 -2.09 10.40 -7.16
C THR A 181 -1.78 9.13 -6.39
N VAL A 182 -2.55 8.04 -6.56
CA VAL A 182 -2.35 6.77 -5.84
C VAL A 182 -2.07 5.64 -6.83
N LEU A 183 -3.00 5.35 -7.73
CA LEU A 183 -2.91 4.15 -8.57
C LEU A 183 -1.78 4.22 -9.61
N GLU A 184 -1.65 5.33 -10.32
CA GLU A 184 -0.66 5.50 -11.38
C GLU A 184 0.78 5.51 -10.82
N PRO A 185 1.12 6.28 -9.76
CA PRO A 185 2.47 6.25 -9.19
C PRO A 185 2.86 4.85 -8.68
N ILE A 186 1.98 4.18 -7.94
CA ILE A 186 2.25 2.81 -7.47
C ILE A 186 2.44 1.86 -8.65
N SER A 187 1.65 2.00 -9.72
CA SER A 187 1.78 1.18 -10.91
C SER A 187 3.08 1.44 -11.68
N ARG A 188 3.52 2.70 -11.73
CA ARG A 188 4.79 3.09 -12.36
C ARG A 188 5.98 2.57 -11.56
N PHE A 189 5.92 2.61 -10.23
CA PHE A 189 6.94 2.00 -9.37
C PHE A 189 7.11 0.51 -9.66
N CYS A 190 5.99 -0.23 -9.70
CA CYS A 190 6.01 -1.67 -9.98
C CYS A 190 6.47 -2.00 -11.42
N ALA A 191 6.34 -1.07 -12.36
CA ALA A 191 6.76 -1.27 -13.75
C ALA A 191 8.29 -1.35 -13.91
N TYR A 192 9.09 -0.94 -12.93
CA TYR A 192 10.55 -1.07 -12.97
C TYR A 192 11.03 -2.50 -12.64
N PHE A 193 10.25 -3.28 -11.87
CA PHE A 193 10.69 -4.58 -11.37
C PHE A 193 11.01 -5.61 -12.46
N PRO A 194 10.26 -5.72 -13.57
CA PRO A 194 10.59 -6.65 -14.65
C PRO A 194 12.01 -6.47 -15.22
N ASP A 195 12.43 -5.22 -15.43
CA ASP A 195 13.75 -4.92 -15.99
C ASP A 195 14.86 -5.25 -14.98
N ILE A 196 14.65 -4.92 -13.71
CA ILE A 196 15.59 -5.26 -12.61
C ILE A 196 15.71 -6.78 -12.46
N ASN A 197 14.59 -7.51 -12.57
CA ASN A 197 14.57 -8.96 -12.50
C ASN A 197 15.36 -9.60 -13.64
N GLU A 198 15.29 -9.04 -14.85
CA GLU A 198 16.10 -9.50 -15.97
C GLU A 198 17.60 -9.19 -15.75
N CYS A 199 17.96 -8.09 -15.10
CA CYS A 199 19.35 -7.82 -14.70
C CYS A 199 19.86 -8.84 -13.68
N ILE A 200 19.07 -9.13 -12.63
CA ILE A 200 19.39 -10.17 -11.62
C ILE A 200 19.59 -11.54 -12.29
N LYS A 201 18.67 -11.91 -13.19
CA LYS A 201 18.75 -13.16 -13.96
C LYS A 201 20.00 -13.22 -14.84
N LYS A 202 20.36 -12.12 -15.52
CA LYS A 202 21.61 -12.02 -16.30
C LYS A 202 22.83 -12.21 -15.41
N ARG A 203 22.88 -11.55 -14.25
CA ARG A 203 23.96 -11.70 -13.26
C ARG A 203 24.12 -13.15 -12.82
N ASN A 204 23.02 -13.82 -12.48
CA ASN A 204 23.03 -15.23 -12.09
C ASN A 204 23.51 -16.16 -13.20
N ASN A 205 23.14 -15.91 -14.47
CA ASN A 205 23.66 -16.66 -15.60
C ASN A 205 25.17 -16.44 -15.78
N LYS A 206 25.67 -15.21 -15.59
CA LYS A 206 27.11 -14.90 -15.66
C LYS A 206 27.92 -15.51 -14.54
N LEU A 207 27.35 -15.63 -13.35
CA LEU A 207 27.96 -16.38 -12.26
C LEU A 207 28.16 -17.87 -12.63
N LEU A 208 27.16 -18.50 -13.26
CA LEU A 208 27.26 -19.88 -13.72
C LEU A 208 28.31 -20.05 -14.84
N ASP A 209 28.37 -19.11 -15.79
CA ASP A 209 29.40 -19.09 -16.84
C ASP A 209 30.80 -19.02 -16.21
N TYR A 210 31.00 -18.11 -15.24
CA TYR A 210 32.28 -17.93 -14.54
C TYR A 210 32.69 -19.18 -13.75
N ASP A 211 31.79 -19.74 -12.92
CA ASP A 211 32.07 -20.94 -12.12
C ASP A 211 32.42 -22.15 -13.01
N SER A 212 31.75 -22.27 -14.18
CA SER A 212 32.05 -23.30 -15.19
C SER A 212 33.46 -23.13 -15.79
N MET A 213 33.84 -21.92 -16.18
CA MET A 213 35.17 -21.63 -16.72
C MET A 213 36.27 -21.80 -15.66
N ARG A 214 36.02 -21.39 -14.41
CA ARG A 214 36.93 -21.63 -13.28
C ARG A 214 37.17 -23.13 -13.05
N SER A 215 36.10 -23.93 -13.11
CA SER A 215 36.19 -25.39 -13.01
C SER A 215 36.99 -26.00 -14.17
N LYS A 216 36.83 -25.49 -15.39
CA LYS A 216 37.61 -25.91 -16.57
C LYS A 216 39.10 -25.60 -16.40
N VAL A 217 39.45 -24.40 -15.93
CA VAL A 217 40.84 -24.01 -15.63
C VAL A 217 41.43 -24.92 -14.56
N LYS A 218 40.72 -25.12 -13.44
CA LYS A 218 41.16 -26.01 -12.34
C LYS A 218 41.52 -27.42 -12.85
N LYS A 219 40.65 -28.01 -13.67
CA LYS A 219 40.89 -29.34 -14.27
C LYS A 219 42.12 -29.38 -15.18
N LEU A 220 42.36 -28.32 -15.97
CA LEU A 220 43.54 -28.22 -16.85
C LEU A 220 44.84 -27.99 -16.07
N VAL A 221 44.77 -27.33 -14.92
CA VAL A 221 45.91 -27.16 -14.00
C VAL A 221 46.24 -28.49 -13.30
N GLU A 222 45.23 -29.19 -12.76
CA GLU A 222 45.40 -30.48 -12.08
C GLU A 222 45.86 -31.60 -13.05
N LYS A 223 45.35 -31.56 -14.29
CA LYS A 223 45.72 -32.50 -15.35
C LYS A 223 46.08 -31.73 -16.64
N PRO A 224 47.36 -31.34 -16.79
CA PRO A 224 47.82 -30.63 -17.97
C PRO A 224 47.55 -31.41 -19.26
N ASP A 225 47.04 -30.70 -20.27
CA ASP A 225 46.81 -31.26 -21.60
C ASP A 225 48.12 -31.33 -22.40
N LYS A 226 48.16 -32.17 -23.43
CA LYS A 226 49.30 -32.24 -24.35
C LYS A 226 49.44 -30.96 -25.18
N ASP A 227 48.32 -30.29 -25.43
CA ASP A 227 48.29 -28.98 -26.09
C ASP A 227 48.52 -27.86 -25.07
N VAL A 228 49.74 -27.31 -25.10
CA VAL A 228 50.20 -26.22 -24.21
C VAL A 228 49.40 -24.92 -24.39
N THR A 229 48.62 -24.76 -25.46
CA THR A 229 47.82 -23.55 -25.71
C THR A 229 46.44 -23.59 -25.03
N LYS A 230 45.96 -24.77 -24.62
CA LYS A 230 44.62 -24.93 -24.03
C LYS A 230 44.46 -24.25 -22.68
N LEU A 231 45.46 -24.37 -21.81
CA LEU A 231 45.41 -23.74 -20.49
C LEU A 231 45.38 -22.20 -20.60
N PRO A 232 46.33 -21.54 -21.30
CA PRO A 232 46.28 -20.09 -21.50
C PRO A 232 44.97 -19.59 -22.12
N ARG A 233 44.39 -20.36 -23.06
CA ARG A 233 43.10 -20.02 -23.66
C ARG A 233 41.95 -20.12 -22.65
N ALA A 234 41.90 -21.19 -21.86
CA ALA A 234 40.89 -21.37 -20.83
C ALA A 234 40.99 -20.31 -19.73
N GLU A 235 42.20 -19.90 -19.35
CA GLU A 235 42.44 -18.80 -18.41
C GLU A 235 41.91 -17.47 -18.95
N LYS A 236 42.17 -17.16 -20.22
CA LYS A 236 41.62 -15.96 -20.87
C LYS A 236 40.09 -15.99 -20.94
N GLU A 237 39.49 -17.14 -21.28
CA GLU A 237 38.03 -17.33 -21.29
C GLU A 237 37.43 -17.15 -19.87
N ALA A 238 38.09 -17.67 -18.84
CA ALA A 238 37.67 -17.51 -17.44
C ALA A 238 37.76 -16.07 -16.96
N GLU A 239 38.81 -15.34 -17.33
CA GLU A 239 38.98 -13.92 -17.00
C GLU A 239 37.91 -13.05 -17.66
N MET A 240 37.57 -13.32 -18.93
CA MET A 240 36.45 -12.62 -19.60
C MET A 240 35.10 -12.90 -18.94
N ALA A 241 34.85 -14.16 -18.53
CA ALA A 241 33.62 -14.52 -17.82
C ALA A 241 33.54 -13.86 -16.44
N LYS A 242 34.67 -13.79 -15.74
CA LYS A 242 34.80 -13.10 -14.44
C LYS A 242 34.46 -11.63 -14.55
N GLN A 243 35.06 -10.91 -15.50
CA GLN A 243 34.81 -9.47 -15.70
C GLN A 243 33.34 -9.18 -16.02
N ALA A 244 32.70 -10.00 -16.88
CA ALA A 244 31.29 -9.84 -17.21
C ALA A 244 30.36 -10.09 -16.01
N TYR A 245 30.72 -11.05 -15.15
CA TYR A 245 30.01 -11.32 -13.90
C TYR A 245 30.19 -10.16 -12.90
N GLU A 246 31.44 -9.75 -12.64
CA GLU A 246 31.78 -8.70 -11.66
C GLU A 246 31.12 -7.38 -12.01
N GLN A 247 31.08 -7.01 -13.29
CA GLN A 247 30.39 -5.80 -13.75
C GLN A 247 28.91 -5.77 -13.35
N LEU A 248 28.18 -6.87 -13.60
CA LEU A 248 26.76 -6.95 -13.25
C LEU A 248 26.55 -7.06 -11.74
N ASN A 249 27.46 -7.75 -11.05
CA ASN A 249 27.41 -7.92 -9.61
C ASN A 249 27.59 -6.58 -8.89
N GLU A 250 28.62 -5.81 -9.25
CA GLU A 250 28.90 -4.49 -8.69
C GLU A 250 27.77 -3.50 -9.00
N GLN A 251 27.24 -3.54 -10.22
CA GLN A 251 26.09 -2.72 -10.59
C GLN A 251 24.89 -2.99 -9.68
N LEU A 252 24.45 -4.25 -9.57
CA LEU A 252 23.28 -4.60 -8.77
C LEU A 252 23.53 -4.38 -7.26
N PHE A 253 24.74 -4.67 -6.78
CA PHE A 253 25.13 -4.43 -5.40
C PHE A 253 25.02 -2.93 -5.04
N THR A 254 25.31 -2.06 -6.00
CA THR A 254 25.24 -0.60 -5.82
C THR A 254 23.81 -0.07 -5.99
N GLU A 255 23.08 -0.56 -6.99
CA GLU A 255 21.77 0.01 -7.39
C GLU A 255 20.59 -0.51 -6.55
N LEU A 256 20.61 -1.78 -6.10
CA LEU A 256 19.50 -2.36 -5.32
C LEU A 256 19.25 -1.61 -3.99
N PRO A 257 20.27 -1.29 -3.17
CA PRO A 257 20.06 -0.49 -1.95
C PRO A 257 19.47 0.89 -2.24
N GLN A 258 19.93 1.55 -3.31
CA GLN A 258 19.43 2.88 -3.70
C GLN A 258 17.95 2.84 -4.09
N LEU A 259 17.54 1.83 -4.85
CA LEU A 259 16.14 1.62 -5.18
C LEU A 259 15.29 1.36 -3.93
N ILE A 260 15.81 0.54 -3.01
CA ILE A 260 15.15 0.27 -1.74
C ILE A 260 14.94 1.57 -0.98
N ASP A 261 15.97 2.40 -0.80
CA ASP A 261 15.85 3.65 -0.05
C ASP A 261 14.92 4.66 -0.72
N LEU A 262 14.90 4.70 -2.06
CA LEU A 262 14.01 5.55 -2.85
C LEU A 262 12.52 5.23 -2.65
N ARG A 263 12.17 3.99 -2.25
CA ARG A 263 10.76 3.57 -2.08
C ARG A 263 9.96 4.53 -1.19
N VAL A 264 10.60 5.06 -0.14
CA VAL A 264 9.95 5.93 0.85
C VAL A 264 9.56 7.26 0.20
N PRO A 265 10.51 8.11 -0.24
CA PRO A 265 10.17 9.40 -0.85
C PRO A 265 9.33 9.27 -2.12
N TYR A 266 9.38 8.13 -2.82
CA TYR A 266 8.53 7.89 -3.99
C TYR A 266 7.07 7.62 -3.63
N LEU A 267 6.82 6.75 -2.64
CA LEU A 267 5.46 6.30 -2.30
C LEU A 267 4.77 7.17 -1.26
N ASP A 268 5.52 7.92 -0.44
CA ASP A 268 4.97 8.78 0.62
C ASP A 268 3.86 9.72 0.12
N PRO A 269 4.02 10.43 -1.02
CA PRO A 269 2.96 11.30 -1.56
C PRO A 269 1.70 10.52 -1.96
N SER A 270 1.85 9.27 -2.39
CA SER A 270 0.70 8.43 -2.76
C SER A 270 -0.11 8.03 -1.53
N PHE A 271 0.57 7.75 -0.42
CA PHE A 271 -0.09 7.44 0.85
C PHE A 271 -0.72 8.68 1.49
N GLU A 272 -0.05 9.82 1.42
CA GLU A 272 -0.63 11.10 1.83
C GLU A 272 -1.92 11.41 1.05
N ALA A 273 -1.89 11.26 -0.28
CA ALA A 273 -3.05 11.48 -1.13
C ALA A 273 -4.18 10.50 -0.83
N LEU A 274 -3.87 9.22 -0.59
CA LEU A 274 -4.85 8.20 -0.21
C LEU A 274 -5.62 8.60 1.06
N VAL A 275 -4.91 9.03 2.10
CA VAL A 275 -5.54 9.42 3.37
C VAL A 275 -6.36 10.71 3.20
N LYS A 276 -5.90 11.67 2.40
CA LYS A 276 -6.69 12.87 2.11
C LYS A 276 -7.97 12.55 1.32
N ILE A 277 -7.92 11.60 0.39
CA ILE A 277 -9.09 11.11 -0.35
C ILE A 277 -10.09 10.45 0.60
N GLN A 278 -9.62 9.60 1.51
CA GLN A 278 -10.44 8.97 2.54
C GLN A 278 -11.09 9.99 3.46
N LEU A 279 -10.31 10.95 3.97
CA LEU A 279 -10.81 12.01 4.83
C LEU A 279 -11.90 12.82 4.12
N ARG A 280 -11.69 13.14 2.84
CA ARG A 280 -12.68 13.84 2.03
C ARG A 280 -13.96 13.03 1.86
N PHE A 281 -13.85 11.75 1.53
CA PHE A 281 -15.01 10.85 1.44
C PHE A 281 -15.80 10.84 2.75
N CYS A 282 -15.13 10.63 3.89
CA CYS A 282 -15.77 10.57 5.20
C CYS A 282 -16.40 11.91 5.62
N ALA A 283 -15.73 13.03 5.35
CA ALA A 283 -16.23 14.36 5.67
C ALA A 283 -17.48 14.72 4.84
N GLU A 284 -17.46 14.44 3.54
CA GLU A 284 -18.61 14.66 2.66
C GLU A 284 -19.78 13.73 3.04
N ALA A 285 -19.50 12.45 3.30
CA ALA A 285 -20.50 11.50 3.81
C ALA A 285 -21.13 11.99 5.11
N TYR A 286 -20.32 12.37 6.11
CA TYR A 286 -20.79 12.88 7.39
C TYR A 286 -21.64 14.14 7.20
N SER A 287 -21.16 15.12 6.42
CA SER A 287 -21.89 16.37 6.19
C SER A 287 -23.26 16.12 5.55
N ARG A 288 -23.35 15.22 4.57
CA ARG A 288 -24.63 14.87 3.92
C ARG A 288 -25.56 14.15 4.89
N MET A 289 -25.05 13.21 5.68
CA MET A 289 -25.85 12.51 6.69
C MET A 289 -26.32 13.45 7.81
N ALA A 290 -25.49 14.41 8.23
CA ALA A 290 -25.85 15.41 9.23
C ALA A 290 -27.01 16.30 8.76
N GLN A 291 -27.10 16.61 7.46
CA GLN A 291 -28.23 17.36 6.91
C GLN A 291 -29.56 16.60 7.04
N VAL A 292 -29.54 15.26 7.04
CA VAL A 292 -30.76 14.45 7.26
C VAL A 292 -31.33 14.69 8.66
N GLN A 293 -30.49 15.00 9.65
CA GLN A 293 -30.94 15.24 11.03
C GLN A 293 -31.91 16.43 11.14
N GLN A 294 -31.87 17.40 10.21
CA GLN A 294 -32.78 18.55 10.24
C GLN A 294 -34.25 18.15 10.01
N TYR A 295 -34.48 16.99 9.39
CA TYR A 295 -35.81 16.44 9.15
C TYR A 295 -36.34 15.63 10.35
N LEU A 296 -35.49 15.34 11.34
CA LEU A 296 -35.90 14.71 12.58
C LEU A 296 -36.60 15.73 13.50
N ASP A 297 -37.63 15.28 14.21
CA ASP A 297 -38.30 16.11 15.20
C ASP A 297 -37.34 16.48 16.37
N PRO A 298 -37.61 17.57 17.10
CA PRO A 298 -36.73 18.01 18.17
C PRO A 298 -36.54 16.99 19.30
N GLU A 299 -37.56 16.20 19.61
CA GLU A 299 -37.52 15.21 20.69
C GLU A 299 -36.60 14.05 20.32
N THR A 300 -36.71 13.53 19.10
CA THR A 300 -35.80 12.49 18.58
C THR A 300 -34.34 12.97 18.56
N ARG A 301 -34.08 14.22 18.19
CA ARG A 301 -32.73 14.80 18.22
C ARG A 301 -32.17 14.91 19.64
N GLU A 302 -33.01 15.26 20.61
CA GLU A 302 -32.61 15.34 22.02
C GLU A 302 -32.35 13.95 22.62
N GLN A 303 -33.19 12.96 22.30
CA GLN A 303 -32.97 11.56 22.67
C GLN A 303 -31.67 11.01 22.06
N TYR A 304 -31.36 11.36 20.81
CA TYR A 304 -30.07 11.02 20.18
C TYR A 304 -28.89 11.64 20.94
N ALA A 305 -28.97 12.95 21.24
CA ALA A 305 -27.89 13.67 21.93
C ALA A 305 -27.61 13.16 23.35
N ARG A 306 -28.63 12.59 24.02
CA ARG A 306 -28.51 11.98 25.35
C ARG A 306 -28.08 10.50 25.33
N GLY A 307 -28.02 9.88 24.15
CA GLY A 307 -27.72 8.45 23.98
C GLY A 307 -28.90 7.51 24.21
N ASP A 308 -30.12 8.05 24.39
CA ASP A 308 -31.33 7.26 24.67
C ASP A 308 -31.73 6.41 23.45
N LEU A 309 -31.51 6.92 22.23
CA LEU A 309 -31.80 6.18 21.01
C LEU A 309 -30.88 4.96 20.82
N ASP A 310 -29.61 5.05 21.22
CA ASP A 310 -28.67 3.92 21.10
C ASP A 310 -29.13 2.75 21.98
N ASN A 311 -29.53 3.04 23.21
CA ASN A 311 -30.11 2.05 24.12
C ASN A 311 -31.39 1.41 23.54
N ARG A 312 -32.25 2.21 22.90
CA ARG A 312 -33.47 1.71 22.23
C ARG A 312 -33.15 0.82 21.04
N VAL A 313 -32.15 1.18 20.23
CA VAL A 313 -31.68 0.35 19.11
C VAL A 313 -31.15 -0.99 19.62
N GLU A 314 -30.32 -0.99 20.67
CA GLU A 314 -29.81 -2.21 21.28
C GLU A 314 -30.93 -3.11 21.82
N GLN A 315 -31.94 -2.51 22.45
CA GLN A 315 -33.12 -3.22 22.93
C GLN A 315 -33.87 -3.88 21.76
N VAL A 316 -34.17 -3.14 20.70
CA VAL A 316 -34.86 -3.67 19.51
C VAL A 316 -34.04 -4.78 18.84
N LEU A 317 -32.71 -4.64 18.74
CA LEU A 317 -31.82 -5.69 18.23
C LEU A 317 -31.78 -6.92 19.14
N SER A 318 -31.94 -6.76 20.45
CA SER A 318 -32.13 -7.88 21.38
C SER A 318 -33.46 -8.59 21.12
N GLU A 319 -34.55 -7.83 21.01
CA GLU A 319 -35.89 -8.38 20.72
C GLU A 319 -35.91 -9.14 19.39
N ILE A 320 -35.25 -8.62 18.34
CA ILE A 320 -35.10 -9.33 17.05
C ILE A 320 -34.31 -10.64 17.20
N ARG A 321 -33.25 -10.64 18.00
CA ARG A 321 -32.49 -11.88 18.31
C ARG A 321 -33.36 -12.88 19.04
N ASP A 322 -34.17 -12.42 19.99
CA ASP A 322 -35.09 -13.26 20.76
C ASP A 322 -36.26 -13.78 19.91
N LEU A 323 -36.64 -13.05 18.85
CA LEU A 323 -37.61 -13.51 17.85
C LEU A 323 -37.05 -14.63 16.94
N THR A 324 -35.73 -14.87 16.95
CA THR A 324 -35.09 -15.98 16.20
C THR A 324 -35.29 -17.33 16.91
N ILE A 325 -36.53 -17.61 17.34
CA ILE A 325 -37.00 -18.94 17.72
C ILE A 325 -37.55 -19.60 16.45
N ALA A 326 -36.67 -19.92 15.49
CA ALA A 326 -36.82 -21.00 14.49
C ALA A 326 -35.61 -21.04 13.53
N GLY A 327 -34.67 -21.96 13.79
CA GLY A 327 -33.98 -22.69 12.72
C GLY A 327 -32.53 -22.34 12.41
N THR A 328 -31.59 -22.66 13.31
CA THR A 328 -30.40 -23.39 12.86
C THR A 328 -30.78 -24.85 12.68
N VAL A 329 -30.96 -25.26 11.41
CA VAL A 329 -30.71 -26.63 10.95
C VAL A 329 -29.59 -26.56 9.93
#